data_AF-A0A7Y1UBN8-F1
#
_entry.id   AF-A0A7Y1UBN8-F1
#
_cell.length_a   1.000
_cell.length_b   1.000
_cell.length_c   1.000
_cell.angle_alpha   90.00
_cell.angle_beta   90.00
_cell.angle_gamma   90.00
#
_symmetry.space_group_name_H-M   'P 1'
#
loop_
_entity.id
_entity.type
_entity.pdbx_description
1 polymer ?
#
loop_
_entity_poly.entity_id
_entity_poly.type
_entity_poly.pdbx_seq_one_letter_code
_entity_poly.pdbx_strand_id
1 'polypeptide(L)'
;GKFGFVSSHSANAFGLFAYLGLMLKPKFRILITVLFFWACLQAYSRIYLGVHYPADVIGGAIIGVVVAFIISKAVQWVYTKFKISYV
;
A
#
# COMPACT_ATOMS: atom_id res chain seq x y z
N GLY A 1 -12.82 -5.84 -12.17
CA GLY A 1 -14.14 -6.37 -12.52
C GLY A 1 -15.19 -5.43 -11.97
N LYS A 2 -16.25 -5.16 -12.74
CA LYS A 2 -17.43 -4.43 -12.24
C LYS A 2 -17.94 -5.21 -11.01
N PHE A 3 -17.87 -4.63 -9.81
CA PHE A 3 -18.39 -5.19 -8.55
C PHE A 3 -17.59 -6.33 -7.87
N GLY A 4 -16.26 -6.34 -7.98
CA GLY A 4 -15.44 -7.22 -7.14
C GLY A 4 -15.13 -6.58 -5.78
N PHE A 5 -15.63 -7.15 -4.68
CA PHE A 5 -14.95 -7.00 -3.40
C PHE A 5 -13.64 -7.81 -3.52
N VAL A 6 -12.46 -7.20 -3.51
CA VAL A 6 -12.04 -5.94 -2.87
C VAL A 6 -11.43 -4.99 -3.91
N SER A 7 -11.51 -3.68 -3.72
CA SER A 7 -11.02 -2.69 -4.71
C SER A 7 -9.50 -2.82 -4.92
N SER A 8 -9.08 -3.35 -6.07
CA SER A 8 -7.66 -3.50 -6.41
C SER A 8 -6.94 -2.15 -6.57
N HIS A 9 -7.64 -1.12 -7.05
CA HIS A 9 -7.05 0.23 -7.14
C HIS A 9 -6.74 0.80 -5.75
N SER A 10 -7.65 0.60 -4.80
CA SER A 10 -7.44 1.01 -3.41
C SER A 10 -6.34 0.16 -2.75
N ALA A 11 -6.34 -1.15 -2.96
CA ALA A 11 -5.31 -2.05 -2.43
C ALA A 11 -3.91 -1.71 -2.93
N ASN A 12 -3.74 -1.44 -4.22
CA ASN A 12 -2.46 -1.09 -4.80
C ASN A 12 -1.96 0.27 -4.29
N ALA A 13 -2.84 1.28 -4.22
CA ALA A 13 -2.47 2.62 -3.79
C ALA A 13 -2.05 2.66 -2.31
N PHE A 14 -2.84 2.06 -1.42
CA PHE A 14 -2.51 1.96 0.00
C PHE A 14 -1.34 1.01 0.27
N GLY A 15 -1.21 -0.08 -0.51
CA GLY A 15 -0.06 -0.97 -0.43
C GLY A 15 1.24 -0.28 -0.80
N LEU A 16 1.26 0.54 -1.85
CA LEU A 16 2.43 1.33 -2.23
C LEU A 16 2.80 2.35 -1.14
N PHE A 17 1.82 3.10 -0.64
CA PHE A 17 1.99 4.04 0.47
C PHE A 17 2.60 3.33 1.69
N ALA A 18 2.02 2.21 2.12
CA ALA A 18 2.48 1.48 3.29
C ALA A 18 3.87 0.87 3.10
N TYR A 19 4.13 0.26 1.94
CA TYR A 19 5.42 -0.36 1.64
C TYR A 19 6.54 0.68 1.63
N LEU A 20 6.35 1.80 0.94
CA LEU A 20 7.33 2.89 0.91
C LEU A 20 7.46 3.55 2.27
N GLY A 21 6.38 3.69 3.03
CA GLY A 21 6.41 4.21 4.40
C GLY A 21 7.24 3.36 5.36
N LEU A 22 7.22 2.02 5.18
CA LEU A 22 7.99 1.08 6.00
C LEU A 22 9.46 0.94 5.55
N MET A 23 9.74 1.12 4.26
CA MET A 23 11.09 0.95 3.69
C MET A 23 11.92 2.24 3.70
N LEU A 24 11.30 3.40 3.51
CA LEU A 24 12.01 4.67 3.38
C LEU A 24 12.38 5.26 4.73
N LYS A 25 13.56 5.92 4.77
CA LYS A 25 14.05 6.62 5.96
C LYS A 25 13.18 7.84 6.31
N PRO A 26 13.18 8.30 7.58
CA PRO A 26 12.41 9.45 8.04
C PRO A 26 12.64 10.74 7.25
N LYS A 27 13.74 10.87 6.50
CA LYS A 27 14.00 12.00 5.61
C LYS A 27 12.97 12.16 4.48
N PHE A 28 12.21 11.10 4.17
CA PHE A 28 11.18 11.09 3.12
C PHE A 28 9.76 11.30 3.65
N ARG A 29 9.58 11.86 4.86
CA ARG A 29 8.26 12.13 5.46
C ARG A 29 7.31 12.88 4.52
N ILE A 30 7.81 13.89 3.80
CA ILE A 30 7.00 14.67 2.84
C ILE A 30 6.44 13.75 1.74
N LEU A 31 7.28 12.88 1.17
CA LEU A 31 6.85 11.94 0.14
C LEU A 31 5.78 10.97 0.67
N ILE A 32 5.96 10.44 1.88
CA ILE A 32 5.00 9.53 2.52
C ILE A 32 3.65 10.23 2.72
N THR A 33 3.66 11.48 3.18
CA THR A 33 2.44 12.29 3.33
C THR A 33 1.76 12.52 1.98
N VAL A 34 2.52 12.88 0.93
CA VAL A 34 1.97 13.06 -0.43
C VAL A 34 1.35 11.76 -0.95
N LEU A 35 2.02 10.62 -0.74
CA LEU A 35 1.50 9.30 -1.13
C LEU A 35 0.22 8.94 -0.39
N PHE A 36 0.08 9.30 0.89
CA PHE A 36 -1.15 9.10 1.63
C PHE A 36 -2.31 9.87 1.01
N PHE A 37 -2.14 11.18 0.75
CA PHE A 37 -3.17 11.99 0.10
C PHE A 37 -3.50 11.49 -1.31
N TRP A 38 -2.48 11.07 -2.07
CA TRP A 38 -2.67 10.49 -3.38
C TRP A 38 -3.45 9.16 -3.32
N ALA A 39 -3.16 8.30 -2.35
CA ALA A 39 -3.90 7.05 -2.14
C ALA A 39 -5.37 7.31 -1.76
N CYS A 40 -5.63 8.30 -0.90
CA CYS A 40 -6.97 8.76 -0.57
C CYS A 40 -7.72 9.29 -1.82
N LEU A 41 -7.04 10.05 -2.69
CA LEU A 41 -7.62 10.57 -3.92
C LEU A 41 -7.94 9.44 -4.92
N GLN A 42 -7.06 8.44 -5.05
CA GLN A 42 -7.33 7.23 -5.84
C GLN A 42 -8.52 6.44 -5.30
N ALA A 43 -8.59 6.25 -3.98
CA ALA A 43 -9.73 5.61 -3.32
C ALA A 43 -11.04 6.37 -3.57
N TYR A 44 -11.02 7.69 -3.40
CA TYR A 44 -12.18 8.55 -3.65
C TYR A 44 -12.65 8.48 -5.10
N SER A 45 -11.73 8.44 -6.08
CA SER A 45 -12.08 8.34 -7.50
C SER A 45 -12.96 7.11 -7.80
N ARG A 46 -12.80 6.01 -7.06
CA ARG A 46 -13.59 4.78 -7.26
C ARG A 46 -15.00 4.89 -6.70
N ILE A 47 -15.17 5.64 -5.62
CA ILE A 47 -16.47 5.97 -5.05
C ILE A 47 -17.18 6.95 -5.99
N TYR A 48 -16.48 8.00 -6.44
CA TYR A 48 -17.02 9.04 -7.32
C TYR A 48 -17.49 8.49 -8.67
N LEU A 49 -16.74 7.57 -9.28
CA LEU A 49 -17.13 6.91 -10.53
C LEU A 49 -18.26 5.89 -10.34
N GLY A 50 -18.73 5.66 -9.11
CA GLY A 50 -19.81 4.71 -8.81
C GLY A 50 -19.45 3.26 -9.09
N VAL A 51 -18.15 2.92 -9.16
CA VAL A 51 -17.69 1.56 -9.51
C VAL A 51 -17.45 0.66 -8.32
N HIS A 52 -17.32 1.23 -7.11
CA HIS A 52 -17.07 0.51 -5.87
C HIS A 52 -17.80 1.16 -4.69
N TYR A 53 -18.26 0.31 -3.77
CA TYR A 53 -18.80 0.79 -2.50
C TYR A 53 -17.67 1.26 -1.56
N PRO A 54 -17.94 2.17 -0.61
CA PRO A 54 -16.95 2.58 0.38
C PRO A 54 -16.34 1.39 1.14
N ALA A 55 -17.13 0.35 1.42
CA ALA A 55 -16.64 -0.88 2.03
C ALA A 55 -15.58 -1.62 1.18
N ASP A 56 -15.73 -1.65 -0.15
CA ASP A 56 -14.76 -2.27 -1.06
C ASP A 56 -13.42 -1.53 -1.04
N VAL A 57 -13.49 -0.20 -0.91
CA VAL A 57 -12.33 0.69 -0.84
C VAL A 57 -11.59 0.51 0.48
N ILE A 58 -12.33 0.44 1.60
CA ILE A 58 -11.77 0.21 2.94
C ILE A 58 -11.14 -1.18 3.02
N GLY A 59 -11.85 -2.22 2.56
CA GLY A 59 -11.30 -3.58 2.49
C GLY A 59 -10.03 -3.63 1.63
N GLY A 60 -10.02 -2.91 0.50
CA GLY A 60 -8.87 -2.83 -0.37
C GLY A 60 -7.69 -2.17 0.34
N ALA A 61 -7.93 -1.05 1.01
CA ALA A 61 -6.91 -0.36 1.79
C ALA A 61 -6.29 -1.25 2.88
N ILE A 62 -7.12 -1.97 3.65
CA ILE A 62 -6.66 -2.90 4.69
C ILE A 62 -5.77 -3.98 4.09
N ILE A 63 -6.24 -4.64 3.01
CA ILE A 63 -5.47 -5.70 2.35
C ILE A 63 -4.16 -5.16 1.80
N GLY A 64 -4.18 -3.99 1.16
CA GLY A 64 -2.99 -3.33 0.65
C GLY A 64 -1.93 -3.12 1.74
N VAL A 65 -2.34 -2.58 2.89
CA VAL A 65 -1.45 -2.35 4.04
C VAL A 65 -0.92 -3.66 4.62
N VAL A 66 -1.76 -4.68 4.80
CA VAL A 66 -1.36 -5.98 5.33
C VAL A 66 -0.34 -6.65 4.42
N VAL A 67 -0.60 -6.68 3.11
CA VAL A 67 0.31 -7.25 2.11
C VAL A 67 1.63 -6.48 2.08
N ALA A 68 1.58 -5.14 2.12
CA ALA A 68 2.78 -4.31 2.18
C ALA A 68 3.64 -4.64 3.41
N PHE A 69 3.04 -4.83 4.58
CA PHE A 69 3.76 -5.20 5.79
C PHE A 69 4.46 -6.57 5.65
N ILE A 70 3.74 -7.58 5.15
CA ILE A 70 4.29 -8.92 4.91
C ILE A 70 5.48 -8.84 3.94
N ILE A 71 5.32 -8.12 2.83
CA ILE A 71 6.38 -7.96 1.83
C ILE A 71 7.57 -7.20 2.41
N SER A 72 7.36 -6.10 3.14
CA SER A 72 8.44 -5.36 3.78
C SER A 72 9.24 -6.23 4.75
N LYS A 73 8.58 -7.10 5.53
CA LYS A 73 9.25 -8.05 6.43
C LYS A 73 10.00 -9.13 5.65
N ALA A 74 9.40 -9.69 4.61
CA ALA A 74 10.05 -10.68 3.76
C ALA A 74 11.32 -10.11 3.09
N VAL A 75 11.24 -8.89 2.55
CA VAL A 75 12.38 -8.19 1.93
C VAL A 75 13.48 -7.91 2.97
N GLN A 76 13.13 -7.46 4.17
CA GLN A 76 14.11 -7.25 5.25
C GLN A 76 14.79 -8.57 5.66
N TRP A 77 14.03 -9.66 5.73
CA TRP A 77 14.56 -10.99 6.05
C TRP A 77 15.53 -11.49 4.97
N VAL A 78 15.16 -11.37 3.68
CA VAL A 78 16.03 -11.69 2.55
C VAL A 78 17.30 -10.82 2.61
N TYR A 79 17.15 -9.50 2.75
CA TYR A 79 18.27 -8.57 2.78
C TYR A 79 19.26 -8.88 3.91
N THR A 80 18.77 -9.17 5.12
CA THR A 80 19.64 -9.54 6.25
C THR A 80 20.31 -10.89 6.05
N LYS A 81 19.59 -11.90 5.55
CA LYS A 81 20.14 -13.23 5.29
C LYS A 81 21.26 -13.22 4.26
N PHE A 82 21.08 -12.49 3.15
CA PHE A 82 22.11 -12.42 2.10
C PHE A 82 23.22 -11.43 2.43
N LYS A 83 22.97 -10.31 3.11
CA LYS A 83 24.02 -9.36 3.50
C LYS A 83 25.00 -9.94 4.53
N ILE A 84 24.54 -10.82 5.42
CA ILE A 84 25.39 -11.54 6.37
C ILE A 84 26.24 -12.62 5.67
N SER A 85 25.81 -13.11 4.51
CA SER A 85 26.52 -14.21 3.81
C SER A 85 27.74 -13.76 2.99
N TYR A 86 27.95 -12.45 2.81
CA TYR A 86 29.05 -11.86 2.02
C TYR A 86 30.03 -11.01 2.85
N VAL A 87 29.95 -11.05 4.19
CA VAL A 87 30.89 -10.40 5.12
C VAL A 87 31.48 -11.46 6.02
#